data_AF-A0A1V2NX37-F1
#
_entry.id   AF-A0A1V2NX37-F1
#
_cell.length_a   1.000
_cell.length_b   1.000
_cell.length_c   1.000
_cell.angle_alpha   90.00
_cell.angle_beta   90.00
_cell.angle_gamma   90.00
#
_symmetry.space_group_name_H-M   'P 1'
#
loop_
_entity.id
_entity.type
_entity.pdbx_description
1 polymer ?
#
loop_
_entity_poly.entity_id
_entity_poly.type
_entity_poly.pdbx_seq_one_letter_code
_entity_poly.pdbx_strand_id
1 'polypeptide(L)'
;MTVQQALKLLRDVGLIVSWVGSGVHVPGRADQATGLRPLIEQAIEKTRVTIDFAGLTGETLLGALEEPIERIRRGRLTPESVTIRLLPDMSPADRRTSRAGSKAGDDPAVRDWVADIARRSARDIMEAVRELAELVPVQKVHVEARVIPLPMMFKMCLLNEEEEAFFGFYPVV
;
A
#
# COMPACT_ATOMS: atom_id res chain seq x y z
N MET A 1 -40.38 -18.97 2.15
CA MET A 1 -39.25 -19.06 1.19
C MET A 1 -38.68 -17.67 0.97
N THR A 2 -37.69 -17.25 1.74
CA THR A 2 -37.09 -15.90 1.63
C THR A 2 -35.63 -15.91 2.09
N VAL A 3 -35.35 -16.56 3.22
CA VAL A 3 -33.98 -16.66 3.78
C VAL A 3 -33.03 -17.46 2.86
N GLN A 4 -33.44 -18.60 2.33
CA GLN A 4 -32.60 -19.39 1.42
C GLN A 4 -32.27 -18.65 0.11
N GLN A 5 -33.19 -17.79 -0.34
CA GLN A 5 -33.03 -17.00 -1.55
C GLN A 5 -32.10 -15.80 -1.31
N ALA A 6 -32.18 -15.17 -0.14
CA ALA A 6 -31.22 -14.17 0.31
C ALA A 6 -29.80 -14.76 0.46
N LEU A 7 -29.68 -15.96 1.04
CA LEU A 7 -28.40 -16.66 1.14
C LEU A 7 -27.85 -17.11 -0.23
N LYS A 8 -28.72 -17.36 -1.21
CA LYS A 8 -28.29 -17.62 -2.59
C LYS A 8 -27.75 -16.32 -3.22
N LEU A 9 -28.48 -15.22 -3.13
CA LEU A 9 -28.05 -13.92 -3.65
C LEU A 9 -26.70 -13.49 -3.07
N LEU A 10 -26.54 -13.55 -1.74
CA LEU A 10 -25.29 -13.19 -1.07
C LEU A 10 -24.11 -14.07 -1.47
N ARG A 11 -24.35 -15.34 -1.78
CA ARG A 11 -23.33 -16.28 -2.27
C ARG A 11 -22.97 -16.00 -3.72
N ASP A 12 -23.96 -15.70 -4.56
CA ASP A 12 -23.77 -15.39 -5.98
C ASP A 12 -22.89 -14.13 -6.16
N VAL A 13 -22.99 -13.17 -5.22
CA VAL A 13 -22.11 -11.98 -5.18
C VAL A 13 -20.86 -12.16 -4.31
N GLY A 14 -20.56 -13.37 -3.84
CA GLY A 14 -19.33 -13.69 -3.11
C GLY A 14 -19.22 -13.17 -1.68
N LEU A 15 -20.30 -12.65 -1.09
CA LEU A 15 -20.31 -12.08 0.27
C LEU A 15 -20.37 -13.14 1.37
N ILE A 16 -20.72 -14.38 1.03
CA ILE A 16 -20.71 -15.53 1.95
C ILE A 16 -20.19 -16.79 1.26
N VAL A 17 -19.54 -17.64 2.04
CA VAL A 17 -19.16 -19.01 1.67
C VAL A 17 -19.93 -19.98 2.55
N SER A 18 -20.24 -21.17 2.04
CA SER A 18 -20.78 -22.23 2.90
C SER A 18 -20.13 -23.55 2.62
N TRP A 19 -19.79 -24.27 3.69
CA TRP A 19 -19.30 -25.64 3.64
C TRP A 19 -20.40 -26.56 4.16
N VAL A 20 -20.56 -27.72 3.53
CA VAL A 20 -21.49 -28.75 4.00
C VAL A 20 -21.06 -29.18 5.40
N GLY A 21 -21.93 -29.00 6.39
CA GLY A 21 -21.67 -29.39 7.79
C GLY A 21 -21.06 -28.30 8.69
N SER A 22 -20.64 -27.16 8.15
CA SER A 22 -20.07 -26.05 8.98
C SER A 22 -20.94 -24.80 9.01
N GLY A 23 -21.98 -24.70 8.18
CA GLY A 23 -22.86 -23.52 8.12
C GLY A 23 -22.38 -22.45 7.15
N VAL A 24 -23.07 -21.31 7.16
CA VAL A 24 -22.78 -20.15 6.29
C VAL A 24 -21.82 -19.22 7.03
N HIS A 25 -20.71 -18.89 6.38
CA HIS A 25 -19.70 -17.99 6.91
C HIS A 25 -19.60 -16.77 5.99
N VAL A 26 -19.44 -15.60 6.57
CA VAL A 26 -18.80 -14.50 5.83
C VAL A 26 -17.36 -14.97 5.67
N PRO A 27 -16.81 -15.09 4.44
CA PRO A 27 -15.39 -15.37 4.28
C PRO A 27 -14.68 -14.36 5.17
N GLY A 28 -13.86 -14.87 6.11
CA GLY A 28 -13.15 -14.00 7.03
C GLY A 28 -12.56 -12.89 6.18
N ARG A 29 -12.88 -11.64 6.50
CA ARG A 29 -12.28 -10.48 5.85
C ARG A 29 -10.83 -10.49 6.29
N ALA A 30 -10.06 -11.44 5.78
CA ALA A 30 -8.63 -11.35 5.68
C ALA A 30 -8.40 -10.24 4.66
N ASP A 31 -8.58 -8.99 5.10
CA ASP A 31 -8.06 -7.78 4.46
C ASP A 31 -8.37 -7.58 2.96
N GLN A 32 -9.31 -8.34 2.38
CA GLN A 32 -9.63 -8.29 0.94
C GLN A 32 -10.57 -7.14 0.57
N ALA A 33 -10.94 -6.28 1.53
CA ALA A 33 -11.33 -4.94 1.15
C ALA A 33 -10.07 -4.14 0.82
N THR A 34 -9.73 -4.16 -0.48
CA THR A 34 -8.81 -3.22 -1.15
C THR A 34 -7.41 -3.16 -0.55
N GLY A 35 -6.58 -4.18 -0.80
CA GLY A 35 -5.13 -3.98 -0.72
C GLY A 35 -4.73 -2.81 -1.62
N LEU A 36 -3.65 -2.11 -1.26
CA LEU A 36 -3.17 -0.94 -2.01
C LEU A 36 -2.87 -1.25 -3.48
N ARG A 37 -2.46 -2.49 -3.79
CA ARG A 37 -2.02 -2.91 -5.12
C ARG A 37 -3.08 -2.73 -6.22
N PRO A 38 -4.32 -3.28 -6.12
CA PRO A 38 -5.38 -3.02 -7.09
C PRO A 38 -5.64 -1.53 -7.39
N LEU A 39 -5.57 -0.67 -6.38
CA LEU A 39 -5.77 0.77 -6.56
C LEU A 39 -4.61 1.40 -7.33
N ILE A 40 -3.37 1.01 -7.04
CA ILE A 40 -2.20 1.47 -7.80
C ILE A 40 -2.24 0.96 -9.25
N GLU A 41 -2.62 -0.30 -9.47
CA GLU A 41 -2.76 -0.87 -10.81
C GLU A 41 -3.76 -0.07 -11.65
N GLN A 42 -4.89 0.33 -11.07
CA GLN A 42 -5.88 1.18 -11.74
C GLN A 42 -5.36 2.61 -11.94
N ALA A 43 -4.72 3.19 -10.93
CA ALA A 43 -4.20 4.54 -10.99
C ALA A 43 -3.14 4.72 -12.10
N ILE A 44 -2.32 3.70 -12.33
CA ILE A 44 -1.20 3.77 -13.27
C ILE A 44 -1.63 3.64 -14.75
N GLU A 45 -2.88 3.28 -15.01
CA GLU A 45 -3.46 3.26 -16.35
C GLU A 45 -3.85 4.66 -16.85
N LYS A 46 -3.84 5.67 -15.96
CA LYS A 46 -4.10 7.07 -16.33
C LYS A 46 -2.89 7.69 -17.05
N THR A 47 -3.15 8.67 -17.90
CA THR A 47 -2.10 9.42 -18.63
C THR A 47 -1.16 10.18 -17.70
N ARG A 48 -1.69 10.72 -16.60
CA ARG A 48 -0.92 11.40 -15.56
C ARG A 48 -1.16 10.69 -14.24
N VAL A 49 -0.09 10.16 -13.67
CA VAL A 49 -0.12 9.37 -12.45
C VAL A 49 0.46 10.18 -11.30
N THR A 50 -0.31 10.37 -10.23
CA THR A 50 0.18 10.94 -8.97
C THR A 50 -0.11 9.98 -7.81
N ILE A 51 0.89 9.72 -6.97
CA ILE A 51 0.78 8.80 -5.84
C ILE A 51 1.39 9.47 -4.61
N ASP A 52 0.57 9.73 -3.61
CA ASP A 52 1.00 10.34 -2.35
C ASP A 52 0.80 9.35 -1.22
N PHE A 53 1.89 8.86 -0.65
CA PHE A 53 1.85 7.85 0.39
C PHE A 53 2.37 8.37 1.71
N ALA A 54 1.60 8.13 2.77
CA ALA A 54 1.98 8.37 4.15
C ALA A 54 1.87 7.05 4.93
N GLY A 55 2.92 6.65 5.65
CA GLY A 55 2.91 5.45 6.47
C GLY A 55 4.24 5.23 7.20
N LEU A 56 4.34 4.14 7.96
CA LEU A 56 5.52 3.83 8.77
C LEU A 56 6.79 3.68 7.94
N THR A 57 6.84 2.68 7.04
CA THR A 57 8.07 2.33 6.30
C THR A 57 8.00 2.56 4.79
N GLY A 58 6.81 2.61 4.20
CA GLY A 58 6.66 2.62 2.74
C GLY A 58 6.81 1.26 2.06
N GLU A 59 7.11 0.17 2.78
CA GLU A 59 7.17 -1.19 2.22
C GLU A 59 5.88 -1.60 1.52
N THR A 60 4.73 -1.19 2.06
CA THR A 60 3.43 -1.46 1.46
C THR A 60 3.30 -0.82 0.07
N LEU A 61 3.81 0.41 -0.10
CA LEU A 61 3.82 1.08 -1.39
C LEU A 61 4.81 0.39 -2.33
N LEU A 62 6.03 0.09 -1.86
CA LEU A 62 7.07 -0.57 -2.65
C LEU A 62 6.53 -1.87 -3.27
N GLY A 63 5.98 -2.77 -2.45
CA GLY A 63 5.41 -4.03 -2.94
C GLY A 63 4.17 -3.85 -3.83
N ALA A 64 3.46 -2.74 -3.72
CA ALA A 64 2.33 -2.42 -4.60
C ALA A 64 2.76 -1.82 -5.94
N LEU A 65 3.98 -1.27 -6.05
CA LEU A 65 4.53 -0.67 -7.26
C LEU A 65 5.27 -1.67 -8.16
N GLU A 66 5.77 -2.80 -7.65
CA GLU A 66 6.60 -3.76 -8.38
C GLU A 66 6.01 -4.15 -9.76
N GLU A 67 4.78 -4.66 -9.78
CA GLU A 67 4.11 -5.08 -11.02
C GLU A 67 3.74 -3.89 -11.94
N PRO A 68 3.13 -2.80 -11.44
CA PRO A 68 2.88 -1.59 -12.22
C PRO A 68 4.13 -1.03 -12.93
N ILE A 69 5.27 -0.94 -12.23
CA ILE A 69 6.54 -0.45 -12.78
C ILE A 69 7.05 -1.40 -13.86
N GLU A 70 7.00 -2.71 -13.65
CA GLU A 70 7.43 -3.68 -14.66
C GLU A 70 6.53 -3.65 -15.91
N ARG A 71 5.23 -3.37 -15.77
CA ARG A 71 4.33 -3.15 -16.92
C ARG A 71 4.73 -1.90 -17.72
N ILE A 72 5.09 -0.81 -17.06
CA ILE A 72 5.60 0.40 -17.74
C ILE A 72 6.91 0.07 -18.46
N ARG A 73 7.85 -0.59 -17.76
CA ARG A 73 9.16 -0.96 -18.30
C ARG A 73 9.08 -1.84 -19.55
N ARG A 74 8.07 -2.72 -19.63
CA ARG A 74 7.79 -3.54 -20.83
C ARG A 74 6.97 -2.81 -21.91
N GLY A 75 6.66 -1.54 -21.74
CA GLY A 75 5.84 -0.75 -22.66
C GLY A 75 4.38 -1.19 -22.72
N ARG A 76 3.89 -1.96 -21.74
CA ARG A 76 2.47 -2.35 -21.64
C ARG A 76 1.60 -1.19 -21.15
N LEU A 77 2.19 -0.29 -20.38
CA LEU A 77 1.61 0.96 -19.93
C LEU A 77 2.57 2.10 -20.29
N THR A 78 2.03 3.23 -20.72
CA THR A 78 2.82 4.37 -21.21
C THR A 78 2.26 5.69 -20.67
N PRO A 79 2.26 5.90 -19.35
CA PRO A 79 1.87 7.18 -18.79
C PRO A 79 2.78 8.30 -19.31
N GLU A 80 2.24 9.48 -19.54
CA GLU A 80 3.03 10.66 -19.92
C GLU A 80 3.80 11.21 -18.72
N SER A 81 3.24 11.08 -17.52
CA SER A 81 3.90 11.50 -16.30
C SER A 81 3.62 10.61 -15.10
N VAL A 82 4.65 10.40 -14.28
CA VAL A 82 4.55 9.68 -13.00
C VAL A 82 5.15 10.54 -11.90
N THR A 83 4.35 10.84 -10.88
CA THR A 83 4.76 11.57 -9.68
C THR A 83 4.53 10.70 -8.45
N ILE A 84 5.57 10.43 -7.67
CA ILE A 84 5.43 9.70 -6.39
C ILE A 84 5.97 10.58 -5.26
N ARG A 85 5.13 10.84 -4.25
CA ARG A 85 5.49 11.54 -3.02
C ARG A 85 5.39 10.59 -1.84
N LEU A 86 6.50 10.37 -1.14
CA LEU A 86 6.55 9.50 0.03
C LEU A 86 6.75 10.32 1.31
N LEU A 87 5.94 10.02 2.34
CA LEU A 87 5.99 10.59 3.68
C LEU A 87 6.19 9.45 4.70
N PRO A 88 7.37 8.81 4.79
CA PRO A 88 7.61 7.76 5.77
C PRO A 88 7.93 8.35 7.14
N ASP A 89 7.60 7.63 8.19
CA ASP A 89 8.09 7.94 9.53
C ASP A 89 9.54 7.45 9.67
N MET A 90 10.48 8.40 9.65
CA MET A 90 11.89 8.12 9.88
C MET A 90 12.39 8.80 11.15
N SER A 91 11.48 9.14 12.06
CA SER A 91 11.83 9.84 13.30
C SER A 91 12.45 8.86 14.31
N PRO A 92 13.73 9.04 14.69
CA PRO A 92 14.33 8.24 15.76
C PRO A 92 13.71 8.53 17.14
N ALA A 93 12.90 9.59 17.24
CA ALA A 93 12.29 10.04 18.49
C ALA A 93 10.98 9.31 18.83
N ASP A 94 10.45 8.47 17.92
CA ASP A 94 9.13 7.88 18.14
C ASP A 94 9.21 6.64 19.05
N ARG A 95 8.79 6.80 20.31
CA ARG A 95 8.78 5.74 21.36
C ARG A 95 7.69 4.68 21.14
N ARG A 96 7.10 4.62 19.95
CA ARG A 96 5.89 3.84 19.65
C ARG A 96 6.20 2.52 18.95
N THR A 97 7.35 2.42 18.28
CA THR A 97 7.84 1.14 17.77
C THR A 97 8.58 0.41 18.89
N SER A 98 7.88 -0.56 19.46
CA SER A 98 8.35 -1.35 20.60
C SER A 98 8.46 -2.82 20.24
N ARG A 99 9.24 -3.56 21.01
CA ARG A 99 9.24 -5.02 20.96
C ARG A 99 7.84 -5.53 21.33
N ALA A 100 7.32 -6.45 20.54
CA ALA A 100 6.07 -7.17 20.83
C ALA A 100 6.33 -8.52 21.52
N GLY A 101 5.29 -9.14 22.09
CA GLY A 101 5.35 -10.47 22.69
C GLY A 101 5.66 -10.48 24.19
N SER A 102 6.20 -11.60 24.69
CA SER A 102 6.36 -11.87 26.13
C SER A 102 7.33 -10.94 26.87
N LYS A 103 8.19 -10.23 26.13
CA LYS A 103 9.06 -9.16 26.64
C LYS A 103 8.71 -7.84 25.97
N ALA A 104 7.44 -7.46 25.98
CA ALA A 104 7.00 -6.20 25.42
C ALA A 104 7.69 -5.01 26.10
N GLY A 105 8.09 -4.02 25.32
CA GLY A 105 8.78 -2.85 25.85
C GLY A 105 9.54 -2.06 24.80
N ASP A 106 9.91 -0.84 25.17
CA ASP A 106 10.70 0.03 24.32
C ASP A 106 12.06 -0.61 24.02
N ASP A 107 12.45 -0.59 22.74
CA ASP A 107 13.69 -1.20 22.27
C ASP A 107 14.32 -0.35 21.16
N PRO A 108 15.45 0.34 21.44
CA PRO A 108 16.16 1.13 20.44
C PRO A 108 16.50 0.35 19.16
N ALA A 109 16.83 -0.94 19.27
CA ALA A 109 17.17 -1.75 18.11
C ALA A 109 15.97 -1.97 17.18
N VAL A 110 14.75 -2.04 17.73
CA VAL A 110 13.52 -2.13 16.93
C VAL A 110 13.29 -0.81 16.18
N ARG A 111 13.50 0.33 16.84
CA ARG A 111 13.35 1.65 16.20
C ARG A 111 14.35 1.84 15.06
N ASP A 112 15.62 1.50 15.30
CA ASP A 112 16.69 1.59 14.30
C ASP A 112 16.40 0.68 13.10
N TRP A 113 15.87 -0.52 13.35
CA TRP A 113 15.45 -1.44 12.30
C TRP A 113 14.29 -0.89 11.46
N VAL A 114 13.24 -0.35 12.08
CA VAL A 114 12.11 0.26 11.35
C VAL A 114 12.59 1.45 10.51
N ALA A 115 13.43 2.32 11.08
CA ALA A 115 14.00 3.45 10.34
C ALA A 115 14.92 3.02 9.19
N ASP A 116 15.65 1.91 9.34
CA ASP A 116 16.44 1.33 8.25
C ASP A 116 15.55 0.77 7.12
N ILE A 117 14.46 0.09 7.46
CA ILE A 117 13.48 -0.35 6.47
C ILE A 117 12.89 0.85 5.74
N ALA A 118 12.44 1.88 6.46
CA ALA A 118 11.86 3.07 5.86
C ALA A 118 12.83 3.74 4.85
N ARG A 119 14.11 3.83 5.22
CA ARG A 119 15.17 4.34 4.34
C ARG A 119 15.40 3.45 3.12
N ARG A 120 15.40 2.13 3.29
CA ARG A 120 15.56 1.16 2.18
C ARG A 120 14.39 1.27 1.21
N SER A 121 13.15 1.17 1.70
CA SER A 121 11.96 1.25 0.85
C SER A 121 11.88 2.57 0.08
N ALA A 122 12.21 3.70 0.72
CA ALA A 122 12.26 4.98 0.02
C ALA A 122 13.31 4.99 -1.11
N ARG A 123 14.50 4.43 -0.86
CA ARG A 123 15.55 4.32 -1.89
C ARG A 123 15.11 3.47 -3.06
N ASP A 124 14.58 2.28 -2.79
CA ASP A 124 14.18 1.33 -3.82
C ASP A 124 13.06 1.91 -4.70
N ILE A 125 12.09 2.64 -4.12
CA ILE A 125 11.05 3.36 -4.89
C ILE A 125 11.68 4.46 -5.75
N MET A 126 12.57 5.27 -5.19
CA MET A 126 13.24 6.35 -5.93
C MET A 126 14.06 5.81 -7.11
N GLU A 127 14.76 4.69 -6.92
CA GLU A 127 15.55 4.03 -7.96
C GLU A 127 14.66 3.44 -9.05
N ALA A 128 13.65 2.65 -8.68
CA ALA A 128 12.74 2.04 -9.63
C ALA A 128 12.04 3.06 -10.55
N VAL A 129 11.66 4.21 -10.00
CA VAL A 129 11.03 5.26 -10.81
C VAL A 129 12.05 6.06 -11.63
N ARG A 130 13.26 6.30 -11.12
CA ARG A 130 14.33 6.92 -11.93
C ARG A 130 14.65 6.07 -13.16
N GLU A 131 14.71 4.75 -13.00
CA GLU A 131 14.91 3.84 -14.14
C GLU A 131 13.80 3.96 -15.21
N LEU A 132 12.55 4.24 -14.80
CA LEU A 132 11.47 4.49 -15.77
C LEU A 132 11.74 5.70 -16.66
N ALA A 133 12.42 6.72 -16.13
CA ALA A 133 12.79 7.92 -16.90
C ALA A 133 13.84 7.62 -17.97
N GLU A 134 14.64 6.56 -17.79
CA GLU A 134 15.73 6.19 -18.70
C GLU A 134 15.28 5.20 -19.78
N LEU A 135 14.27 4.36 -19.49
CA LEU A 135 13.93 3.19 -20.32
C LEU A 135 12.70 3.36 -21.20
N VAL A 136 11.80 4.28 -20.87
CA VAL A 136 10.46 4.37 -21.49
C VAL A 136 10.23 5.81 -21.96
N PRO A 137 9.43 6.05 -23.02
CA PRO A 137 9.01 7.40 -23.41
C PRO A 137 8.05 8.07 -22.40
N VAL A 138 8.28 7.92 -21.10
CA VAL A 138 7.61 8.72 -20.08
C VAL A 138 8.25 10.10 -20.12
N GLN A 139 7.50 11.09 -20.59
CA GLN A 139 8.04 12.42 -20.83
C GLN A 139 8.41 13.16 -19.53
N LYS A 140 7.74 12.84 -18.42
CA LYS A 140 7.95 13.51 -17.13
C LYS A 140 7.88 12.55 -15.96
N VAL A 141 9.03 12.23 -15.39
CA VAL A 141 9.12 11.42 -14.18
C VAL A 141 9.57 12.29 -13.01
N HIS A 142 8.82 12.23 -11.90
CA HIS A 142 9.15 12.94 -10.68
C HIS A 142 8.97 12.01 -9.47
N VAL A 143 9.98 11.94 -8.61
CA VAL A 143 9.84 11.30 -7.30
C VAL A 143 10.41 12.20 -6.24
N GLU A 144 9.67 12.32 -5.16
CA GLU A 144 10.06 13.05 -3.98
C GLU A 144 9.78 12.20 -2.74
N ALA A 145 10.80 12.03 -1.89
CA ALA A 145 10.63 11.45 -0.57
C ALA A 145 10.90 12.55 0.47
N ARG A 146 9.92 12.82 1.33
CA ARG A 146 10.05 13.76 2.45
C ARG A 146 9.81 13.03 3.75
N VAL A 147 10.60 13.33 4.76
CA VAL A 147 10.37 12.79 6.11
C VAL A 147 9.45 13.74 6.86
N ILE A 148 8.44 13.18 7.54
CA ILE A 148 7.62 13.94 8.49
C ILE A 148 7.86 13.37 9.89
N PRO A 149 8.10 14.21 10.91
CA PRO A 149 8.22 13.77 12.30
C PRO A 149 6.84 13.55 12.93
N LEU A 150 5.99 12.76 12.26
CA LEU A 150 4.66 12.42 12.74
C LEU A 150 4.59 10.90 12.97
N PRO A 151 4.17 10.45 14.16
CA PRO A 151 3.98 9.04 14.42
C PRO A 151 2.85 8.49 13.55
N MET A 152 3.21 7.61 12.62
CA MET A 152 2.26 7.06 11.65
C MET A 152 1.46 5.91 12.25
N MET A 153 0.29 6.22 12.81
CA MET A 153 -0.67 5.22 13.31
C MET A 153 -1.53 4.60 12.20
N PHE A 154 -1.37 5.09 10.97
CA PHE A 154 -2.12 4.70 9.79
C PHE A 154 -1.22 4.67 8.56
N LYS A 155 -1.72 4.04 7.51
CA LYS A 155 -1.23 4.16 6.14
C LYS A 155 -2.29 4.82 5.29
N MET A 156 -1.89 5.80 4.51
CA MET A 156 -2.74 6.55 3.60
C MET A 156 -2.07 6.65 2.25
N CYS A 157 -2.84 6.46 1.17
CA CYS A 157 -2.38 6.68 -0.18
C CYS A 157 -3.44 7.51 -0.91
N LEU A 158 -3.05 8.66 -1.47
CA LEU A 158 -3.89 9.44 -2.39
C LEU A 158 -3.41 9.18 -3.80
N LEU A 159 -4.34 8.96 -4.72
CA LEU A 159 -4.06 8.61 -6.10
C LEU A 159 -4.72 9.62 -7.04
N ASN A 160 -3.97 10.07 -8.04
CA ASN A 160 -4.44 10.89 -9.16
C ASN A 160 -5.24 12.12 -8.71
N GLU A 161 -4.65 12.93 -7.83
CA GLU A 161 -5.24 14.19 -7.34
C GLU A 161 -6.61 14.00 -6.64
N GLU A 162 -6.70 12.97 -5.77
CA GLU A 162 -7.83 12.69 -4.86
C GLU A 162 -9.04 11.95 -5.48
N GLU A 163 -8.95 11.44 -6.71
CA GLU A 163 -9.98 10.55 -7.28
C GLU A 163 -10.17 9.29 -6.43
N GLU A 164 -9.07 8.75 -5.91
CA GLU A 164 -9.07 7.54 -5.11
C GLU A 164 -8.16 7.69 -3.88
N ALA A 165 -8.63 7.17 -2.75
CA ALA A 165 -7.88 7.19 -1.50
C ALA A 165 -7.91 5.80 -0.84
N PHE A 166 -6.73 5.33 -0.45
CA PHE A 166 -6.56 4.19 0.44
C PHE A 166 -6.25 4.70 1.84
N PHE A 167 -6.94 4.16 2.84
CA PHE A 167 -6.69 4.49 4.25
C PHE A 167 -6.87 3.24 5.11
N GLY A 168 -5.93 2.99 6.01
CA GLY A 168 -6.02 1.88 6.96
C GLY A 168 -5.16 2.06 8.19
N PHE A 169 -5.63 1.55 9.32
CA PHE A 169 -4.84 1.50 10.55
C PHE A 169 -3.89 0.31 10.55
N TYR A 170 -2.76 0.44 11.26
CA TYR A 170 -1.95 -0.72 11.58
C TYR A 170 -2.70 -1.61 12.59
N PRO A 171 -2.78 -2.93 12.36
CA PRO A 171 -3.43 -3.82 13.32
C PRO A 171 -2.65 -3.79 14.64
N VAL A 172 -3.39 -3.70 15.75
CA VAL A 172 -2.81 -3.89 17.08
C VAL A 172 -2.84 -5.40 17.34
N VAL A 173 -1.66 -6.01 17.43
CA VAL A 173 -1.46 -7.44 17.72
C VAL A 173 -0.87 -7.66 19.10
#